data_AF-A0ABC8RFW5-F1
#
_entry.id   AF-A0ABC8RFW5-F1
#
_cell.length_a   1.000
_cell.length_b   1.000
_cell.length_c   1.000
_cell.angle_alpha   90.00
_cell.angle_beta   90.00
_cell.angle_gamma   90.00
#
_symmetry.space_group_name_H-M   'P 1'
#
loop_
_entity.id
_entity.type
_entity.pdbx_description
1 polymer ?
#
loop_
_entity_poly.entity_id
_entity_poly.type
_entity_poly.pdbx_seq_one_letter_code
_entity_poly.pdbx_strand_id
1 'polypeptide(L)' 'MLSRLGKKVRVKCEEDDTIGDLKKRVAAQTGTRSEKMRIQKWYTIYKDHKTLKNYGIHDGMGLELYYN' A
#
# COMPACT_ATOMS: atom_id res chain seq x y z
N MET A 1 4.97 5.31 -26.54
CA MET A 1 4.61 5.87 -25.21
C MET A 1 3.91 4.78 -24.40
N LEU A 2 4.66 3.97 -23.64
CA LEU A 2 4.06 3.01 -22.72
C LEU A 2 3.60 3.76 -21.47
N SER A 3 2.34 4.18 -21.47
CA SER A 3 1.69 4.71 -20.28
C SER A 3 1.68 3.62 -19.20
N ARG A 4 2.59 3.74 -18.22
CA ARG A 4 2.49 3.05 -16.93
C ARG A 4 1.22 3.56 -16.24
N LEU A 5 0.06 3.02 -16.61
CA LEU A 5 -1.22 3.23 -15.92
C LEU A 5 -1.15 2.59 -14.53
N GLY A 6 -0.34 3.16 -13.64
CA GLY A 6 -0.38 2.83 -12.23
C GLY A 6 -1.72 3.28 -11.67
N LYS A 7 -2.61 2.34 -11.34
CA LYS A 7 -3.89 2.62 -10.68
C LYS A 7 -3.60 3.22 -9.31
N LYS A 8 -3.72 4.55 -9.18
CA LYS A 8 -3.59 5.25 -7.89
C LYS A 8 -4.84 4.99 -7.08
N VAL A 9 -4.72 4.18 -6.03
CA VAL A 9 -5.81 3.94 -5.07
C VAL A 9 -5.55 4.81 -3.85
N ARG A 10 -6.54 5.62 -3.47
CA ARG A 10 -6.54 6.34 -2.20
C ARG A 10 -7.33 5.50 -1.20
N VAL A 11 -6.69 5.13 -0.10
CA VAL A 11 -7.33 4.39 0.99
C VAL A 11 -7.35 5.29 2.20
N LYS A 12 -8.51 5.40 2.85
CA LYS A 12 -8.60 6.00 4.18
C LYS A 12 -8.13 4.95 5.19
N CYS A 13 -7.05 5.25 5.88
CA CYS A 13 -6.50 4.45 6.97
C CYS A 13 -6.24 5.39 8.15
N GLU A 14 -6.25 4.84 9.35
CA GLU A 14 -5.90 5.53 10.59
C GLU A 14 -4.40 5.35 10.87
N GLU A 15 -3.82 6.16 11.76
CA GLU A 15 -2.38 6.08 12.09
C GLU A 15 -1.98 4.74 12.74
N ASP A 16 -2.95 4.10 13.40
CA ASP A 16 -2.80 2.80 14.07
C ASP A 16 -3.03 1.62 13.11
N ASP A 17 -3.53 1.86 11.89
CA ASP A 17 -3.70 0.81 10.90
C ASP A 17 -2.35 0.20 10.49
N THR A 18 -2.39 -1.12 10.26
CA THR A 18 -1.25 -1.87 9.78
C THR A 18 -1.21 -1.91 8.26
N ILE A 19 -0.03 -2.19 7.72
CA ILE A 19 0.15 -2.43 6.28
C ILE A 19 -0.72 -3.59 5.79
N GLY A 20 -0.99 -4.57 6.66
CA GLY A 20 -1.90 -5.68 6.35
C GLY A 20 -3.32 -5.21 6.08
N ASP A 21 -3.83 -4.27 6.90
CA ASP A 21 -5.16 -3.69 6.71
C ASP A 21 -5.22 -2.85 5.42
N LEU A 22 -4.19 -2.04 5.17
CA LEU A 22 -4.10 -1.24 3.95
C LEU A 22 -4.11 -2.13 2.69
N LYS A 23 -3.39 -3.26 2.70
CA LYS A 23 -3.44 -4.24 1.61
C LYS A 23 -4.83 -4.81 1.40
N LYS A 24 -5.55 -5.16 2.47
CA LYS A 24 -6.93 -5.67 2.38
C LYS A 24 -7.90 -4.63 1.83
N ARG A 25 -7.78 -3.37 2.24
CA ARG A 25 -8.60 -2.27 1.72
C ARG A 25 -8.32 -1.97 0.25
N VAL A 26 -7.05 -1.97 -0.16
CA VAL A 26 -6.69 -1.85 -1.58
C VAL A 26 -7.23 -3.04 -2.37
N ALA A 27 -7.01 -4.26 -1.88
CA ALA A 27 -7.52 -5.50 -2.47
C ALA A 27 -9.04 -5.46 -2.69
N ALA A 28 -9.80 -5.01 -1.68
CA ALA A 28 -11.24 -4.85 -1.76
C ALA A 28 -11.65 -3.81 -2.83
N GLN A 29 -10.95 -2.69 -2.93
CA GLN A 29 -11.24 -1.64 -3.92
C GLN A 29 -10.79 -1.99 -5.35
N THR A 30 -9.69 -2.73 -5.51
CA THR A 30 -9.17 -3.10 -6.83
C THR A 30 -9.67 -4.46 -7.31
N GLY A 31 -10.31 -5.26 -6.45
CA GLY A 31 -10.71 -6.62 -6.75
C GLY A 31 -9.52 -7.58 -6.92
N THR A 32 -8.40 -7.32 -6.23
CA THR A 32 -7.16 -8.12 -6.36
C THR A 32 -6.84 -8.84 -5.05
N ARG A 33 -6.08 -9.94 -5.09
CA ARG A 33 -5.67 -10.65 -3.87
C ARG A 33 -4.55 -9.90 -3.14
N SER A 34 -4.72 -9.65 -1.84
CA SER A 34 -3.73 -9.01 -0.96
C SER A 34 -2.42 -9.80 -0.83
N GLU A 35 -2.45 -11.11 -1.10
CA GLU A 35 -1.28 -11.99 -1.03
C GLU A 35 -0.24 -11.69 -2.10
N LYS A 36 -0.69 -11.30 -3.31
CA LYS A 36 0.19 -10.94 -4.43
C LYS A 36 0.60 -9.47 -4.40
N MET A 37 0.04 -8.68 -3.48
CA MET A 37 0.31 -7.25 -3.37
C MET A 37 1.50 -6.99 -2.45
N ARG A 38 2.50 -6.32 -3.00
CA ARG A 38 3.68 -5.87 -2.26
C ARG A 38 3.77 -4.35 -2.29
N ILE A 39 3.76 -3.74 -1.12
CA ILE A 39 3.92 -2.30 -0.98
C ILE A 39 5.39 -2.02 -0.67
N GLN A 40 5.99 -1.16 -1.47
CA GLN A 40 7.38 -0.77 -1.35
C GLN A 40 7.51 0.74 -1.55
N LYS A 41 8.45 1.36 -0.86
CA LYS A 41 8.85 2.74 -1.11
C LYS A 41 10.37 2.78 -1.17
N TRP A 42 10.92 3.16 -2.31
CA TRP A 42 12.36 3.10 -2.55
C TRP A 42 12.90 1.69 -2.25
N TYR A 43 13.77 1.55 -1.27
CA TYR A 43 14.34 0.27 -0.84
C TYR A 43 13.59 -0.39 0.33
N THR A 44 12.60 0.31 0.90
CA THR A 44 11.87 -0.15 2.09
C THR A 44 10.65 -0.96 1.68
N ILE A 45 10.63 -2.23 2.09
CA ILE A 45 9.49 -3.13 1.89
C ILE A 45 8.62 -3.07 3.13
N TYR A 46 7.36 -2.71 2.95
CA TYR A 46 6.40 -2.64 4.04
C TYR A 46 5.79 -4.01 4.31
N LYS A 47 5.94 -4.46 5.56
CA LYS A 47 5.37 -5.72 6.07
C LYS A 47 4.18 -5.42 6.97
N ASP A 48 3.23 -6.34 7.04
CA ASP A 48 2.00 -6.27 7.82
C ASP A 48 2.20 -6.14 9.33
N HIS A 49 3.39 -6.43 9.86
CA HIS A 49 3.65 -6.37 11.31
C HIS A 49 3.79 -4.96 11.88
N LYS A 50 4.11 -3.93 11.07
CA LYS A 50 4.36 -2.56 11.56
C LYS A 50 3.27 -1.59 11.08
N THR A 51 2.90 -0.66 11.97
CA THR A 51 1.91 0.40 11.69
C THR A 51 2.47 1.48 10.77
N LEU A 52 1.59 2.18 10.07
CA LEU A 52 1.92 3.34 9.21
C LEU A 52 2.72 4.39 10.00
N LYS A 53 2.31 4.63 11.26
CA LYS A 53 2.98 5.53 12.20
C LYS A 53 4.42 5.10 12.52
N ASN A 54 4.67 3.81 12.74
CA ASN A 54 6.04 3.31 13.00
C ASN A 54 6.99 3.58 11.82
N TYR A 55 6.46 3.60 10.60
CA TYR A 55 7.21 3.90 9.39
C TYR A 55 7.31 5.39 9.06
N GLY A 56 6.66 6.27 9.81
CA GLY A 56 6.58 7.71 9.49
C GLY A 56 5.86 7.98 8.17
N ILE A 57 4.87 7.14 7.82
CA ILE A 57 4.00 7.42 6.67
C ILE A 57 2.96 8.43 7.11
N HIS A 58 2.96 9.60 6.46
CA HIS A 58 2.00 10.68 6.69
C HIS A 58 0.95 10.73 5.56
N ASP A 59 -0.17 11.41 5.83
CA ASP A 59 -1.20 11.67 4.84
C ASP A 59 -0.60 12.34 3.58
N GLY A 60 -1.03 11.90 2.41
CA GLY A 60 -0.51 12.37 1.13
C GLY A 60 0.79 11.71 0.65
N MET A 61 1.38 10.78 1.40
CA MET A 61 2.57 10.05 0.94
C MET A 61 2.21 9.01 -0.13
N GLY A 62 2.92 9.05 -1.27
CA GLY A 62 2.79 8.04 -2.32
C GLY A 62 3.61 6.79 -2.01
N LEU A 63 2.98 5.62 -2.04
CA LEU A 63 3.64 4.31 -1.95
C LEU A 63 3.55 3.61 -3.31
N GLU A 64 4.57 2.81 -3.65
CA GLU A 64 4.54 1.99 -4.85
C GLU A 64 3.96 0.61 -4.52
N LEU A 65 3.02 0.18 -5.35
CA LEU A 65 2.40 -1.14 -5.26
C LEU A 65 2.91 -2.00 -6.41
N TYR A 66 3.49 -3.13 -6.05
CA TYR A 66 3.99 -4.15 -6.95
C TYR A 66 3.09 -5.39 -6.87
N TYR A 67 2.92 -6.04 -8.02
CA TYR A 67 2.29 -7.36 -8.12
C TYR A 67 3.38 -8.41 -8.24
N ASN A 68 3.30 -9.46 -7.42
CA ASN A 68 4.10 -10.68 -7.57
C ASN A 68 3.30 -11.79 -8.25
#